data_AF-A0A1I0JG47-F1
#
_entry.id   AF-A0A1I0JG47-F1
#
_cell.length_a   1.000
_cell.length_b   1.000
_cell.length_c   1.000
_cell.angle_alpha   90.00
_cell.angle_beta   90.00
_cell.angle_gamma   90.00
#
_symmetry.space_group_name_H-M   'P 1'
#
loop_
_entity.id
_entity.type
_entity.pdbx_description
1 polymer ?
#
loop_
_entity_poly.entity_id
_entity_poly.type
_entity_poly.pdbx_seq_one_letter_code
_entity_poly.pdbx_strand_id
1 'polypeptide(L)' 'MLNLLRAKKETAATRLAAENTRYLRYEIERSKCAIDTAQNHFEQVVDPTLIDCYIYELNAAQLRYQFLLRKFKSQEI' A
#
# COMPACT_ATOMS: atom_id res chain seq x y z
N MET A 1 -19.30 33.92 -12.45
CA MET A 1 -18.00 33.32 -12.83
C MET A 1 -17.33 32.57 -11.67
N LEU A 2 -17.24 33.18 -10.47
CA LEU A 2 -16.54 32.60 -9.31
C LEU A 2 -17.09 31.24 -8.83
N ASN A 3 -18.42 31.07 -8.78
CA ASN A 3 -19.06 29.82 -8.32
C ASN A 3 -18.77 28.62 -9.24
N LEU A 4 -18.66 28.85 -10.56
CA LEU A 4 -18.34 27.80 -11.53
C LEU A 4 -16.90 27.31 -11.38
N LEU A 5 -15.96 28.23 -11.10
CA LEU A 5 -14.56 27.89 -10.83
C LEU A 5 -14.42 27.09 -9.53
N ARG A 6 -15.16 27.47 -8.49
CA ARG A 6 -15.19 26.75 -7.22
C ARG A 6 -15.73 25.32 -7.39
N ALA A 7 -16.86 25.17 -8.08
CA ALA A 7 -17.47 23.87 -8.35
C ALA A 7 -16.53 22.94 -9.16
N LYS A 8 -15.83 23.47 -10.17
CA LYS A 8 -14.82 22.72 -10.93
C LYS A 8 -13.63 22.26 -10.07
N LYS A 9 -13.18 23.12 -9.15
CA LYS A 9 -12.08 22.78 -8.22
C LYS A 9 -12.49 21.69 -7.23
N GLU A 10 -13.71 21.77 -6.71
CA GLU A 10 -14.30 20.75 -5.82
C GLU A 10 -14.43 19.40 -6.55
N THR A 11 -14.93 19.37 -7.80
CA THR A 11 -15.03 18.12 -8.58
C THR A 11 -13.67 17.51 -8.90
N ALA A 12 -12.66 18.32 -9.21
CA ALA A 12 -11.30 17.84 -9.44
C ALA A 12 -10.67 17.25 -8.16
N ALA A 13 -10.87 17.91 -7.01
CA ALA A 13 -10.39 17.41 -5.72
C ALA A 13 -11.04 16.07 -5.34
N THR A 14 -12.36 15.90 -5.55
CA THR A 14 -13.06 14.65 -5.28
C THR A 14 -12.56 13.50 -6.17
N ARG A 15 -12.29 13.76 -7.45
CA ARG A 15 -11.73 12.75 -8.36
C ARG A 15 -10.33 12.33 -7.93
N LEU A 16 -9.46 13.29 -7.60
CA LEU A 16 -8.11 13.01 -7.12
C LEU A 16 -8.15 12.20 -5.81
N ALA A 17 -9.07 12.51 -4.90
CA ALA A 17 -9.26 11.74 -3.67
C ALA A 17 -9.66 10.29 -3.97
N ALA A 18 -10.62 10.05 -4.87
CA ALA A 18 -11.05 8.72 -5.26
C ALA A 18 -9.92 7.90 -5.92
N GLU A 19 -9.13 8.54 -6.79
CA GLU A 19 -7.95 7.94 -7.41
C GLU A 19 -6.89 7.57 -6.36
N ASN A 20 -6.61 8.47 -5.42
CA ASN A 20 -5.69 8.22 -4.31
C ASN A 20 -6.14 7.06 -3.44
N THR A 21 -7.44 6.96 -3.12
CA THR A 21 -7.96 5.83 -2.33
C THR A 21 -7.90 4.51 -3.12
N ARG A 22 -8.15 4.54 -4.43
CA ARG A 22 -7.98 3.35 -5.30
C ARG A 22 -6.52 2.89 -5.34
N TYR A 23 -5.59 3.82 -5.52
CA TYR A 23 -4.17 3.54 -5.50
C TYR A 23 -3.71 2.98 -4.15
N LEU A 24 -4.19 3.56 -3.04
CA LEU A 24 -3.88 3.07 -1.69
C LEU A 24 -4.35 1.62 -1.48
N ARG A 25 -5.57 1.27 -1.90
CA ARG A 25 -6.07 -0.12 -1.86
C ARG A 25 -5.22 -1.06 -2.71
N TYR A 26 -4.84 -0.63 -3.91
CA TYR A 26 -3.96 -1.41 -4.77
C TYR A 26 -2.61 -1.71 -4.11
N GLU A 27 -1.97 -0.71 -3.49
CA GLU A 27 -0.68 -0.89 -2.81
C GLU A 27 -0.79 -1.77 -1.55
N ILE A 28 -1.94 -1.77 -0.86
CA ILE A 28 -2.22 -2.67 0.27
C ILE A 28 -2.25 -4.12 -0.23
N GLU A 29 -3.03 -4.42 -1.27
CA GLU A 29 -3.11 -5.77 -1.84
C GLU A 29 -1.75 -6.22 -2.39
N ARG A 30 -1.04 -5.33 -3.09
CA ARG A 30 0.32 -5.60 -3.57
C ARG A 30 1.28 -5.93 -2.43
N SER A 31 1.17 -5.23 -1.29
CA SER A 31 1.99 -5.50 -0.12
C SER A 31 1.64 -6.83 0.53
N LYS A 32 0.36 -7.19 0.56
CA LYS A 32 -0.10 -8.51 1.03
C LYS A 32 0.47 -9.64 0.16
N CYS A 33 0.36 -9.53 -1.17
CA CYS A 33 0.97 -10.52 -2.07
C CYS A 33 2.48 -10.64 -1.89
N ALA A 34 3.19 -9.53 -1.64
CA ALA A 34 4.63 -9.55 -1.37
C ALA A 34 4.97 -10.27 -0.05
N ILE A 35 4.16 -10.10 0.99
CA ILE A 35 4.28 -10.85 2.25
C ILE A 35 4.10 -12.34 1.98
N ASP A 36 3.01 -12.73 1.31
CA ASP A 36 2.72 -14.14 1.02
C ASP A 36 3.84 -14.78 0.18
N THR A 37 4.37 -14.04 -0.80
CA THR A 37 5.48 -14.51 -1.66
C THR A 37 6.77 -14.69 -0.85
N ALA A 38 7.16 -13.71 -0.03
CA ALA A 38 8.36 -13.80 0.80
C ALA A 38 8.25 -14.93 1.83
N GLN A 39 7.06 -15.14 2.41
CA GLN A 39 6.80 -16.26 3.32
C GLN A 39 6.95 -17.61 2.62
N ASN A 40 6.33 -17.79 1.44
CA ASN A 40 6.46 -19.02 0.68
C ASN A 40 7.92 -19.34 0.32
N HIS A 41 8.71 -18.33 -0.05
CA HIS A 41 10.14 -18.53 -0.33
C HIS A 41 10.94 -18.84 0.94
N PHE A 42 10.64 -18.16 2.05
CA PHE A 42 11.28 -18.43 3.34
C PHE A 42 11.02 -19.85 3.83
N GLU A 43 9.84 -20.41 3.60
CA GLU A 43 9.54 -21.79 3.99
C GLU A 43 10.33 -22.84 3.19
N GLN A 44 10.73 -22.51 1.96
CA GLN A 44 11.42 -23.44 1.06
C GLN A 44 12.94 -23.26 1.03
N VAL A 45 13.46 -22.16 1.59
CA VAL A 45 14.89 -21.85 1.50
C VAL A 45 15.72 -22.75 2.42
N VAL A 46 16.83 -23.26 1.88
CA VAL A 46 17.83 -24.04 2.64
C VAL A 46 19.21 -23.38 2.66
N ASP A 47 19.42 -22.37 1.82
CA ASP A 47 20.65 -21.58 1.78
C ASP A 47 20.66 -20.58 2.95
N PRO A 48 21.60 -20.69 3.92
CA PRO A 48 21.69 -19.79 5.06
C PRO A 48 21.84 -18.31 4.68
N THR A 49 22.46 -18.02 3.53
CA THR A 49 22.65 -16.64 3.05
C THR A 49 21.33 -16.01 2.61
N LEU A 50 20.42 -16.82 2.08
CA LEU A 50 19.12 -16.37 1.59
C LEU A 50 18.07 -16.30 2.71
N ILE A 51 18.26 -17.01 3.83
CA ILE A 51 17.41 -16.91 5.02
C ILE A 51 17.32 -15.45 5.48
N ASP A 52 18.47 -14.79 5.66
CA ASP A 52 18.51 -13.40 6.11
C ASP A 52 17.86 -12.46 5.09
N CYS A 53 18.09 -12.67 3.78
CA CYS A 53 17.45 -11.90 2.72
C CYS A 53 15.92 -11.95 2.83
N TYR A 54 15.35 -13.14 3.01
CA TYR A 54 13.90 -13.30 3.13
C TYR A 54 13.35 -12.75 4.46
N ILE A 55 14.12 -12.78 5.55
CA ILE A 55 13.74 -12.10 6.81
C ILE A 55 13.62 -10.59 6.56
N TYR A 56 14.61 -9.98 5.91
CA TYR A 56 14.57 -8.54 5.61
C TYR A 56 13.45 -8.20 4.61
N GLU A 57 13.26 -9.02 3.58
CA GLU A 57 12.19 -8.82 2.60
C GLU A 57 10.80 -8.89 3.25
N LEU A 58 10.58 -9.91 4.09
CA LEU A 58 9.32 -10.08 4.81
C LEU A 58 9.06 -8.90 5.76
N ASN A 59 10.07 -8.49 6.54
CA ASN A 59 9.97 -7.35 7.44
C ASN A 59 9.65 -6.05 6.68
N ALA A 60 10.32 -5.81 5.54
CA ALA A 60 10.08 -4.63 4.72
C ALA A 60 8.64 -4.62 4.15
N ALA A 61 8.16 -5.77 3.64
CA ALA A 61 6.81 -5.91 3.12
C ALA A 61 5.76 -5.71 4.23
N GLN A 62 5.98 -6.25 5.43
CA GLN A 62 5.11 -6.07 6.59
C GLN A 62 5.07 -4.61 7.07
N LEU A 63 6.23 -3.94 7.17
CA LEU A 63 6.30 -2.52 7.53
C LEU A 63 5.54 -1.65 6.52
N ARG A 64 5.71 -1.91 5.22
CA ARG A 64 4.95 -1.23 4.16
C ARG A 64 3.45 -1.45 4.31
N TYR A 65 3.02 -2.70 4.51
CA TYR A 65 1.61 -3.04 4.71
C TYR A 65 1.00 -2.32 5.92
N GLN A 66 1.68 -2.35 7.07
CA GLN A 66 1.22 -1.66 8.29
C GLN A 66 1.10 -0.15 8.08
N PHE A 67 2.07 0.48 7.43
CA PHE A 67 2.02 1.89 7.10
C PHE A 67 0.82 2.23 6.22
N LEU A 68 0.59 1.45 5.16
CA LEU A 68 -0.52 1.66 4.23
C LEU A 68 -1.89 1.48 4.92
N LEU A 69 -2.03 0.48 5.81
CA LEU A 69 -3.24 0.30 6.60
C LEU A 69 -3.51 1.49 7.54
N ARG A 70 -2.48 2.03 8.20
CA ARG A 70 -2.63 3.23 9.04
C ARG A 70 -3.06 4.43 8.21
N LYS A 71 -2.45 4.61 7.03
CA LYS A 71 -2.83 5.66 6.08
C LYS A 71 -4.28 5.49 5.61
N PHE A 72 -4.70 4.27 5.32
CA PHE A 72 -6.08 3.97 4.90
C PHE A 72 -7.09 4.33 5.98
N LYS A 73 -6.85 3.89 7.23
CA LYS A 73 -7.71 4.24 8.37
C LYS A 73 -7.78 5.75 8.63
N SER A 74 -6.68 6.47 8.43
CA SER A 74 -6.67 7.94 8.58
C SER A 74 -7.47 8.69 7.52
N GLN A 75 -7.86 8.04 6.41
CA GLN A 75 -8.72 8.62 5.38
C GLN A 75 -10.21 8.35 5.61
N GLU A 76 -10.57 7.48 6.57
CA GLU A 76 -11.96 7.19 6.94
C GLU A 76 -12.51 8.13 8.03
N ILE A 77 -11.64 8.89 8.71
CA ILE A 77 -11.96 9.87 9.77
C ILE A 77 -12.09 11.26 9.15
#